data_AF-A0A330MIB4-F1
#
_entry.id   AF-A0A330MIB4-F1
#
_cell.length_a   1.000
_cell.length_b   1.000
_cell.length_c   1.000
_cell.angle_alpha   90.00
_cell.angle_beta   90.00
_cell.angle_gamma   90.00
#
_symmetry.space_group_name_H-M   'P 1'
#
loop_
_entity.id
_entity.type
_entity.pdbx_description
1 polymer ?
#
loop_
_entity_poly.entity_id
_entity_poly.type
_entity_poly.pdbx_seq_one_letter_code
_entity_poly.pdbx_strand_id
1 'polypeptide(L)'
;MINNFLLKEFGGRIRYLRIQENLSQEQLSYKTGFHRTYIGMIERGERNISLTNMAVFAKVFKLTVDELLKFDNSKELLEKYKLKTED
;
A
#
# COMPACT_ATOMS: atom_id res chain seq x y z
N MET A 1 -8.42 6.86 -11.69
CA MET A 1 -7.99 8.00 -10.84
C MET A 1 -6.67 8.49 -11.37
N ILE A 2 -6.46 9.81 -11.44
CA ILE A 2 -5.14 10.40 -11.67
C ILE A 2 -4.17 9.82 -10.61
N ASN A 3 -2.93 9.54 -10.99
CA ASN A 3 -1.87 8.99 -10.12
C ASN A 3 -2.11 7.58 -9.54
N ASN A 4 -2.99 6.77 -10.14
CA ASN A 4 -3.24 5.39 -9.70
C ASN A 4 -1.98 4.50 -9.65
N PHE A 5 -0.95 4.84 -10.43
CA PHE A 5 0.32 4.12 -10.42
C PHE A 5 0.98 4.14 -9.01
N LEU A 6 0.81 5.20 -8.22
CA LEU A 6 1.34 5.28 -6.86
C LEU A 6 0.62 4.30 -5.92
N LEU A 7 -0.70 4.15 -6.09
CA LEU A 7 -1.49 3.17 -5.33
C LEU A 7 -1.12 1.73 -5.72
N LYS A 8 -0.78 1.49 -6.99
CA LYS A 8 -0.29 0.20 -7.46
C LYS A 8 1.07 -0.17 -6.87
N GLU A 9 1.99 0.79 -6.78
CA GLU A 9 3.28 0.58 -6.11
C GLU A 9 3.11 0.24 -4.63
N PHE A 10 2.31 1.03 -3.91
CA PHE A 10 2.01 0.74 -2.52
C PHE A 10 1.34 -0.63 -2.35
N GLY A 11 0.33 -0.94 -3.18
CA GLY A 11 -0.33 -2.25 -3.18
C GLY A 11 0.62 -3.40 -3.46
N GLY A 12 1.56 -3.22 -4.38
CA GLY A 12 2.64 -4.16 -4.68
C GLY A 12 3.55 -4.40 -3.48
N ARG A 13 3.95 -3.33 -2.79
CA ARG A 13 4.75 -3.42 -1.54
C ARG A 13 4.03 -4.21 -0.45
N ILE A 14 2.74 -3.96 -0.22
CA ILE A 14 1.94 -4.72 0.74
C ILE A 14 1.86 -6.19 0.35
N ARG A 15 1.59 -6.49 -0.93
CA ARG A 15 1.55 -7.87 -1.43
C ARG A 15 2.89 -8.58 -1.25
N TYR A 16 3.99 -7.89 -1.55
CA TYR A 16 5.34 -8.42 -1.36
C TYR A 16 5.59 -8.81 0.09
N LEU A 17 5.39 -7.88 1.04
CA LEU A 17 5.57 -8.12 2.47
C LEU A 17 4.69 -9.27 2.97
N ARG A 18 3.42 -9.31 2.53
CA ARG A 18 2.49 -10.39 2.86
C ARG A 18 3.03 -11.76 2.43
N ILE A 19 3.56 -11.86 1.21
CA ILE A 19 4.10 -13.11 0.68
C ILE A 19 5.40 -13.48 1.41
N GLN A 20 6.27 -12.52 1.74
CA GLN A 20 7.48 -12.78 2.52
C GLN A 20 7.18 -13.36 3.90
N GLU A 21 6.07 -12.94 4.53
CA GLU A 21 5.59 -13.52 5.79
C GLU A 21 4.74 -14.81 5.62
N ASN A 22 4.63 -15.35 4.40
CA ASN A 22 3.80 -16.52 4.08
C ASN A 22 2.32 -16.38 4.47
N LEU A 23 1.75 -15.18 4.31
CA LEU A 23 0.37 -14.90 4.67
C LEU A 23 -0.56 -14.92 3.44
N SER A 24 -1.75 -15.51 3.60
CA SER A 24 -2.89 -15.28 2.72
C SER A 24 -3.50 -13.90 2.97
N GLN A 25 -4.30 -13.40 2.02
CA GLN A 25 -5.03 -12.13 2.24
C GLN A 25 -5.97 -12.21 3.45
N GLU A 26 -6.52 -13.40 3.71
CA GLU A 26 -7.38 -13.65 4.86
C GLU A 26 -6.58 -13.60 6.17
N GLN A 27 -5.40 -14.23 6.23
CA GLN A 27 -4.52 -14.15 7.39
C GLN A 27 -4.05 -12.71 7.66
N LEU A 28 -3.73 -11.94 6.62
CA LEU A 28 -3.40 -10.52 6.78
C LEU A 28 -4.61 -9.69 7.26
N SER A 29 -5.81 -10.04 6.82
CA SER A 29 -7.06 -9.41 7.27
C SER A 29 -7.26 -9.59 8.78
N TYR A 30 -7.02 -10.79 9.32
CA TYR A 30 -7.06 -11.04 10.77
C TYR A 30 -6.01 -10.23 11.54
N LYS A 31 -4.77 -10.14 11.03
CA LYS A 31 -3.68 -9.39 11.69
C LYS A 31 -3.92 -7.88 11.71
N THR A 32 -4.49 -7.34 10.63
CA THR A 32 -4.72 -5.90 10.48
C THR A 32 -6.07 -5.45 11.04
N GLY A 33 -7.01 -6.38 11.24
CA GLY A 33 -8.40 -6.05 11.57
C GLY A 33 -9.20 -5.50 10.38
N PHE A 34 -8.63 -5.44 9.18
CA PHE A 34 -9.35 -5.05 7.98
C PHE A 34 -10.11 -6.22 7.38
N HIS A 35 -11.15 -5.93 6.60
CA HIS A 35 -11.85 -6.97 5.84
C HIS A 35 -10.95 -7.51 4.71
N ARG A 36 -11.01 -8.82 4.43
CA ARG A 36 -10.22 -9.47 3.36
C ARG A 36 -10.35 -8.78 2.00
N THR A 37 -11.56 -8.32 1.65
CA THR A 37 -11.77 -7.59 0.39
C THR A 37 -11.04 -6.25 0.37
N TYR A 38 -10.92 -5.56 1.51
CA TYR A 38 -10.14 -4.33 1.63
C TYR A 38 -8.66 -4.58 1.39
N ILE A 39 -8.10 -5.66 1.98
CA ILE A 39 -6.73 -6.10 1.67
C ILE A 39 -6.54 -6.30 0.16
N GLY A 40 -7.45 -7.03 -0.49
CA GLY A 40 -7.40 -7.25 -1.93
C GLY A 40 -7.49 -5.94 -2.75
N MET A 41 -8.35 -5.00 -2.34
CA MET A 41 -8.47 -3.69 -2.98
C MET A 41 -7.18 -2.87 -2.84
N ILE A 42 -6.52 -2.90 -1.67
CA ILE A 42 -5.23 -2.24 -1.45
C ILE A 42 -4.15 -2.85 -2.35
N GLU A 43 -4.01 -4.17 -2.38
CA GLU A 43 -3.01 -4.85 -3.22
C GLU A 43 -3.20 -4.59 -4.71
N ARG A 44 -4.44 -4.34 -5.14
CA ARG A 44 -4.77 -3.96 -6.51
C ARG A 44 -4.77 -2.44 -6.74
N GLY A 45 -4.42 -1.61 -5.76
CA GLY A 45 -4.43 -0.15 -5.91
C GLY A 45 -5.82 0.45 -6.19
N GLU A 46 -6.90 -0.22 -5.80
CA GLU A 46 -8.29 0.21 -6.04
C GLU A 46 -8.82 1.17 -4.96
N ARG A 47 -8.04 1.36 -3.88
CA ARG A 47 -8.39 2.23 -2.76
C ARG A 47 -7.20 3.08 -2.38
N ASN A 48 -7.45 4.38 -2.24
CA ASN A 48 -6.52 5.27 -1.56
C ASN A 48 -6.63 5.01 -0.05
N ILE A 49 -5.48 4.82 0.59
CA ILE A 49 -5.38 4.45 2.01
C ILE A 49 -5.02 5.68 2.84
N SER A 50 -5.62 5.81 4.03
CA SER A 50 -5.25 6.88 4.96
C SER A 50 -3.92 6.56 5.65
N LEU A 51 -3.24 7.61 6.14
CA LEU A 51 -2.01 7.46 6.91
C LEU A 51 -2.16 6.55 8.14
N THR A 52 -3.27 6.68 8.87
CA THR A 52 -3.54 5.83 10.05
C THR A 52 -3.69 4.37 9.68
N ASN A 53 -4.29 4.05 8.52
CA ASN A 53 -4.42 2.69 8.06
C ASN A 53 -3.07 2.15 7.55
N MET A 54 -2.24 2.97 6.90
CA MET A 54 -0.87 2.58 6.56
C MET A 54 -0.06 2.23 7.81
N ALA A 55 -0.23 2.99 8.91
CA ALA A 55 0.43 2.68 10.18
C ALA A 55 0.01 1.32 10.77
N VAL A 56 -1.22 0.85 10.51
CA VAL A 56 -1.64 -0.52 10.89
C VAL A 56 -0.81 -1.56 10.14
N PHE A 57 -0.64 -1.42 8.83
CA PHE A 57 0.22 -2.32 8.04
C PHE A 57 1.67 -2.27 8.51
N ALA A 58 2.21 -1.07 8.73
CA ALA A 58 3.57 -0.88 9.23
C ALA A 58 3.76 -1.63 10.57
N LYS A 59 2.83 -1.47 11.51
CA LYS A 59 2.85 -2.19 12.79
C LYS A 59 2.78 -3.72 12.62
N VAL A 60 1.92 -4.22 11.74
CA VAL A 60 1.79 -5.67 11.47
C VAL A 60 3.09 -6.25 10.92
N PHE A 61 3.73 -5.55 9.98
CA PHE A 61 4.99 -5.96 9.36
C PHE A 61 6.23 -5.55 10.17
N LYS A 62 6.07 -4.97 11.37
CA LYS A 62 7.15 -4.49 12.25
C LYS A 62 8.09 -3.49 11.56
N LEU A 63 7.52 -2.61 10.77
CA LEU A 63 8.19 -1.50 10.11
C LEU A 63 7.71 -0.17 10.68
N THR A 64 8.54 0.84 10.54
CA THR A 64 8.10 2.24 10.56
C THR A 64 7.29 2.57 9.30
N VAL A 65 6.57 3.69 9.31
CA VAL A 65 5.78 4.10 8.15
C VAL A 65 6.68 4.49 6.96
N ASP A 66 7.84 5.11 7.21
CA ASP A 66 8.79 5.46 6.17
C ASP A 66 9.45 4.22 5.53
N GLU A 67 9.78 3.19 6.31
CA GLU A 67 10.25 1.90 5.77
C GLU A 67 9.18 1.19 4.93
N LEU A 68 7.90 1.30 5.32
CA LEU A 68 6.79 0.76 4.54
C LEU A 68 6.65 1.48 3.19
N LEU A 69 6.90 2.80 3.17
CA LEU A 69 6.76 3.66 1.99
C LEU A 69 8.05 3.81 1.15
N LYS A 70 9.12 3.11 1.53
CA LYS A 70 10.39 3.14 0.80
C LYS A 70 10.26 2.39 -0.53
N PHE A 71 10.17 3.13 -1.62
CA PHE A 71 10.09 2.61 -2.99
C PHE A 71 11.38 2.90 -3.74
N ASP A 72 11.89 1.93 -4.51
CA ASP A 72 13.15 2.13 -5.26
C ASP A 72 12.99 3.14 -6.41
N ASN A 73 11.76 3.31 -6.92
CA ASN A 73 11.42 4.20 -8.02
C ASN A 73 10.77 5.53 -7.56
N SER A 74 10.98 5.99 -6.32
CA SER A 74 10.33 7.21 -5.79
C SER A 74 10.47 8.45 -6.68
N LYS A 75 11.61 8.65 -7.35
CA LYS A 75 11.81 9.80 -8.26
C LYS A 75 10.91 9.72 -9.49
N GLU A 76 10.85 8.56 -10.13
CA GLU A 76 9.99 8.31 -11.29
C GLU A 76 8.51 8.47 -10.94
N LEU A 77 8.10 8.00 -9.75
CA LEU A 77 6.73 8.18 -9.26
C LEU A 77 6.37 9.65 -9.07
N LEU A 78 7.31 10.46 -8.59
CA LEU A 78 7.13 11.90 -8.44
C LEU A 78 7.01 12.60 -9.80
N GLU A 79 7.89 12.28 -10.75
CA GLU A 79 7.88 12.86 -12.10
C GLU A 79 6.58 12.55 -12.87
N LYS A 80 6.00 11.37 -12.64
CA LYS A 80 4.73 10.95 -13.26
C LYS A 80 3.50 11.56 -12.58
N TYR A 81 3.67 12.13 -11.39
CA TYR A 81 2.55 12.60 -10.59
C TYR A 81 1.96 13.89 -11.16
N LYS A 82 0.66 13.88 -11.44
CA LYS A 82 -0.07 15.06 -11.90
C LYS A 82 -0.73 15.77 -10.73
N LEU A 83 -0.54 17.09 -10.64
CA LEU A 83 -1.21 17.92 -9.65
C LEU A 83 -2.67 18.12 -10.04
N LYS A 84 -3.56 18.32 -9.05
CA LYS A 84 -4.98 18.60 -9.30
C LYS A 84 -5.22 19.95 -10.01
N THR A 85 -4.22 20.82 -10.01
CA THR A 85 -4.25 22.11 -10.71
C THR A 85 -3.85 21.99 -12.18
N GLU A 86 -3.41 20.81 -12.62
CA GLU A 86 -3.04 20.49 -14.01
C GLU A 86 -4.22 19.85 -14.79
N ASP A 87 -5.42 19.87 -14.20
CA ASP A 87 -6.69 19.51 -14.86
C ASP A 87 -7.12 20.59 -15.87
#